data_AF-A0A3E1E1Q8-F1
#
_entry.id   AF-A0A3E1E1Q8-F1
#
_cell.length_a   1.000
_cell.length_b   1.000
_cell.length_c   1.000
_cell.angle_alpha   90.00
_cell.angle_beta   90.00
_cell.angle_gamma   90.00
#
_symmetry.space_group_name_H-M   'P 1'
#
loop_
_entity.id
_entity.type
_entity.pdbx_description
1 polymer ?
#
loop_
_entity_poly.entity_id
_entity_poly.type
_entity_poly.pdbx_seq_one_letter_code
_entity_poly.pdbx_strand_id
1 'polypeptide(L)'
;MVHDPNPLESAGRCCSIQPSPMPAASPAAAALQLPLFWHPDHKPDDKDTYVAFRGEFELPAGGEVSFQLFGASWFTGWINGKYFCEGPARFPHAFPEFQTYVEKLGPGRHVLAIQVRHLGASTRSLMPIDPFLGCTAHAGGRALPIRWKCLRLAGYAPAVRFINFTLGFIEWCDTREIPEWQPVAFDDLAWIAPVPVTRPLGPLKPLPSGNTHAIPHDIKLLAAGEFVERFAYDRDDPPARFYLRDLAPKEQPPQGFWRRYDLGRVRLMRPRFELDLPAGTIIEFAYCESLIEGRVNPWITLSTSSSCNMDHYVARGGRQEFFPLTPRGGRFIELHIFAPASVVKFHRESVLERVYYDAAAGSLRTGDALLDQIWSVGVETHRACAEDALTDCPTRERAQWAGDVVTVGMDIAAVAFSDLRMCRRGLVQCAQCAREDGLVAGLCPGDCGYLTTYAAQWITACLHYWELTGDRAL
;
A
#
# COMPACT_ATOMS: atom_id res chain seq x y z
N MET A 1 -53.87 -14.31 -36.33
CA MET A 1 -54.06 -14.27 -37.79
C MET A 1 -53.29 -13.07 -38.31
N VAL A 2 -52.45 -13.34 -39.30
CA VAL A 2 -51.48 -12.45 -39.95
C VAL A 2 -52.20 -11.28 -40.65
N HIS A 3 -51.65 -10.06 -40.56
CA HIS A 3 -51.30 -9.21 -41.71
C HIS A 3 -50.74 -7.85 -41.26
N ASP A 4 -49.46 -7.64 -41.55
CA ASP A 4 -48.82 -6.35 -41.89
C ASP A 4 -48.94 -6.15 -43.43
N PRO A 5 -48.67 -4.98 -44.10
CA PRO A 5 -47.79 -3.85 -43.67
C PRO A 5 -48.18 -2.39 -44.09
N ASN A 6 -47.70 -1.40 -43.31
CA ASN A 6 -47.07 -0.07 -43.61
C ASN A 6 -47.65 0.95 -44.67
N PRO A 7 -47.18 2.23 -44.73
CA PRO A 7 -46.99 3.30 -43.72
C PRO A 7 -47.65 4.65 -44.14
N LEU A 8 -47.77 5.63 -43.23
CA LEU A 8 -47.93 7.06 -43.57
C LEU A 8 -47.06 7.94 -42.66
N GLU A 9 -46.30 8.80 -43.31
CA GLU A 9 -45.35 9.77 -42.79
C GLU A 9 -46.01 10.86 -41.92
N SER A 10 -45.32 11.32 -40.88
CA SER A 10 -45.27 12.76 -40.59
C SER A 10 -44.07 13.13 -39.70
N ALA A 11 -43.50 14.28 -40.03
CA ALA A 11 -42.22 14.79 -39.62
C ALA A 11 -42.16 15.30 -38.17
N GLY A 12 -41.08 14.94 -37.46
CA GLY A 12 -40.63 15.61 -36.24
C GLY A 12 -39.20 16.13 -36.45
N ARG A 13 -39.04 17.46 -36.49
CA ARG A 13 -37.74 18.14 -36.66
C ARG A 13 -36.82 17.80 -35.48
N CYS A 14 -35.66 17.21 -35.77
CA CYS A 14 -34.60 16.98 -34.81
C CYS A 14 -33.70 18.23 -34.77
N CYS A 15 -33.72 18.98 -33.67
CA CYS A 15 -32.72 20.02 -33.38
C CYS A 15 -31.43 19.33 -32.91
N SER A 16 -30.43 19.30 -33.78
CA SER A 16 -29.06 18.92 -33.42
C SER A 16 -28.43 20.03 -32.57
N ILE A 17 -28.29 19.78 -31.26
CA ILE A 17 -27.47 20.62 -30.38
C ILE A 17 -26.02 20.18 -30.58
N GLN A 18 -25.23 21.01 -31.25
CA GLN A 18 -23.78 20.83 -31.32
C GLN A 18 -23.16 21.03 -29.94
N PRO A 19 -22.24 20.16 -29.48
CA PRO A 19 -21.50 20.39 -28.25
C PRO A 19 -20.63 21.64 -28.38
N SER A 20 -20.66 22.50 -27.36
CA SER A 20 -19.80 23.68 -27.29
C SER A 20 -18.33 23.28 -27.16
N PRO A 21 -17.38 23.99 -27.82
CA PRO A 21 -15.97 23.71 -27.67
C PRO A 21 -15.51 24.04 -26.25
N MET A 22 -14.79 23.11 -25.62
CA MET A 22 -14.12 23.35 -24.33
C MET A 22 -13.13 24.52 -24.44
N PRO A 23 -12.94 25.34 -23.39
CA PRO A 23 -11.97 26.41 -23.41
C PRO A 23 -10.55 25.86 -23.61
N ALA A 24 -9.78 26.54 -24.46
CA ALA A 24 -8.41 26.18 -24.79
C ALA A 24 -7.54 26.11 -23.52
N ALA A 25 -6.82 24.99 -23.38
CA ALA A 25 -5.86 24.79 -22.31
C ALA A 25 -4.77 25.87 -22.33
N SER A 26 -4.48 26.42 -21.14
CA SER A 26 -3.29 27.25 -20.89
C SER A 26 -2.02 26.51 -21.37
N PRO A 27 -0.93 27.21 -21.76
CA PRO A 27 0.22 26.58 -22.39
C PRO A 27 0.76 25.48 -21.49
N ALA A 28 0.72 24.23 -21.99
CA ALA A 28 1.16 23.06 -21.27
C ALA A 28 2.63 23.24 -20.85
N ALA A 29 2.88 23.36 -19.55
CA ALA A 29 4.17 23.02 -19.00
C ALA A 29 4.52 21.63 -19.55
N ALA A 30 5.68 21.49 -20.18
CA ALA A 30 6.10 20.24 -20.80
C ALA A 30 5.84 19.08 -19.82
N ALA A 31 4.97 18.15 -20.22
CA ALA A 31 4.60 17.03 -19.37
C ALA A 31 5.87 16.31 -18.94
N LEU A 32 6.10 16.24 -17.64
CA LEU A 32 7.29 15.60 -17.09
C LEU A 32 7.25 14.11 -17.47
N GLN A 33 8.11 13.67 -18.38
CA GLN A 33 8.21 12.26 -18.76
C GLN A 33 9.27 11.60 -17.87
N LEU A 34 8.82 10.96 -16.78
CA LEU A 34 9.66 10.00 -16.07
C LEU A 34 9.95 8.81 -17.00
N PRO A 35 11.22 8.44 -17.23
CA PRO A 35 11.52 7.24 -18.00
C PRO A 35 11.02 6.02 -17.22
N LEU A 36 10.14 5.24 -17.86
CA LEU A 36 9.59 4.02 -17.29
C LEU A 36 10.39 2.82 -17.80
N PHE A 37 10.70 1.89 -16.92
CA PHE A 37 11.43 0.68 -17.25
C PHE A 37 10.94 -0.52 -16.43
N TRP A 38 11.22 -1.72 -16.93
CA TRP A 38 10.86 -2.97 -16.26
C TRP A 38 11.83 -4.11 -16.57
N HIS A 39 11.63 -5.26 -15.93
CA HIS A 39 12.37 -6.49 -16.23
C HIS A 39 12.00 -7.01 -17.63
N PRO A 40 12.96 -7.41 -18.48
CA PRO A 40 12.70 -7.85 -19.86
C PRO A 40 11.87 -9.13 -19.96
N ASP A 41 11.98 -10.03 -18.99
CA ASP A 41 11.31 -11.34 -19.03
C ASP A 41 9.84 -11.31 -18.56
N HIS A 42 9.23 -10.13 -18.41
CA HIS A 42 7.84 -10.03 -18.00
C HIS A 42 6.90 -10.61 -19.06
N LYS A 43 5.96 -11.44 -18.61
CA LYS A 43 4.91 -12.02 -19.45
C LYS A 43 3.56 -11.36 -19.14
N PRO A 44 2.68 -11.16 -20.13
CA PRO A 44 1.38 -10.51 -19.93
C PRO A 44 0.51 -11.13 -18.82
N ASP A 45 0.62 -12.45 -18.60
CA ASP A 45 -0.17 -13.18 -17.60
C ASP A 45 0.51 -13.29 -16.23
N ASP A 46 1.70 -12.69 -16.06
CA ASP A 46 2.39 -12.68 -14.76
C ASP A 46 1.51 -11.98 -13.71
N LYS A 47 1.37 -12.59 -12.55
CA LYS A 47 0.71 -12.00 -11.39
C LYS A 47 1.56 -12.18 -10.16
N ASP A 48 1.42 -11.23 -9.24
CA ASP A 48 2.09 -11.24 -7.95
C ASP A 48 3.59 -11.51 -8.04
N THR A 49 4.26 -10.74 -8.90
CA THR A 49 5.69 -10.87 -9.17
C THR A 49 6.48 -9.73 -8.54
N TYR A 50 7.72 -10.01 -8.16
CA TYR A 50 8.60 -9.09 -7.44
C TYR A 50 9.90 -8.92 -8.21
N VAL A 51 10.31 -7.68 -8.42
CA VAL A 51 11.56 -7.33 -9.10
C VAL A 51 12.33 -6.35 -8.22
N ALA A 52 13.61 -6.64 -8.01
CA ALA A 52 14.55 -5.72 -7.42
C ALA A 52 15.20 -4.87 -8.52
N PHE A 53 15.31 -3.57 -8.28
CA PHE A 53 16.02 -2.61 -9.11
C PHE A 53 17.12 -1.96 -8.28
N ARG A 54 18.35 -1.95 -8.80
CA ARG A 54 19.51 -1.28 -8.19
C ARG A 54 19.97 -0.16 -9.09
N GLY A 55 19.85 1.07 -8.60
CA GLY A 55 20.30 2.28 -9.26
C GLY A 55 21.55 2.82 -8.60
N GLU A 56 22.68 2.81 -9.32
CA GLU A 56 23.94 3.38 -8.86
C GLU A 56 24.15 4.78 -9.43
N PHE A 57 24.57 5.71 -8.59
CA PHE A 57 24.92 7.08 -8.98
C PHE A 57 26.04 7.62 -8.09
N GLU A 58 26.71 8.67 -8.57
CA GLU A 58 27.80 9.32 -7.84
C GLU A 58 27.49 10.79 -7.59
N LEU A 59 27.94 11.27 -6.43
CA LEU A 59 27.85 12.67 -6.05
C LEU A 59 29.27 13.26 -5.95
N PRO A 60 29.60 14.31 -6.73
CA PRO A 60 30.91 14.93 -6.66
C PRO A 60 31.14 15.68 -5.33
N ALA A 61 30.07 16.19 -4.74
CA ALA A 61 30.05 16.82 -3.43
C ALA A 61 28.79 16.38 -2.68
N GLY A 62 28.86 16.33 -1.36
CA GLY A 62 27.69 16.04 -0.54
C GLY A 62 26.62 17.12 -0.69
N GLY A 63 25.35 16.72 -0.65
CA GLY A 63 24.24 17.61 -0.90
C GLY A 63 22.89 16.91 -0.77
N GLU A 64 21.84 17.69 -0.99
CA GLU A 64 20.48 17.18 -1.06
C GLU A 64 20.21 16.58 -2.44
N VAL A 65 19.63 15.38 -2.46
CA VAL A 65 19.19 14.69 -3.67
C VAL A 65 17.69 14.46 -3.60
N SER A 66 16.99 14.92 -4.64
CA SER A 66 15.56 14.72 -4.82
C SER A 66 15.30 13.61 -5.83
N PHE A 67 14.54 12.60 -5.43
CA PHE A 67 14.11 11.47 -6.26
C PHE A 67 12.63 11.59 -6.56
N GLN A 68 12.27 11.64 -7.84
CA GLN A 68 10.88 11.54 -8.28
C GLN A 68 10.63 10.07 -8.65
N LEU A 69 9.71 9.44 -7.94
CA LEU A 69 9.44 8.01 -8.01
C LEU A 69 8.00 7.73 -8.39
N PHE A 70 7.84 6.75 -9.26
CA PHE A 70 6.56 6.29 -9.74
C PHE A 70 6.67 4.80 -10.09
N GLY A 71 5.63 4.01 -9.89
CA GLY A 71 5.69 2.58 -10.14
C GLY A 71 4.32 1.94 -10.18
N ALA A 72 4.26 0.71 -10.70
CA ALA A 72 3.05 -0.08 -10.72
C ALA A 72 2.80 -0.78 -9.38
N SER A 73 1.52 -0.89 -9.01
CA SER A 73 0.97 -1.65 -7.87
C SER A 73 1.57 -1.33 -6.49
N TRP A 74 2.84 -1.66 -6.21
CA TRP A 74 3.52 -1.31 -4.96
C TRP A 74 5.04 -1.32 -5.12
N PHE A 75 5.75 -0.42 -4.45
CA PHE A 75 7.20 -0.44 -4.29
C PHE A 75 7.65 -0.01 -2.89
N THR A 76 8.85 -0.42 -2.53
CA THR A 76 9.59 0.07 -1.36
C THR A 76 11.05 0.23 -1.74
N GLY A 77 11.68 1.30 -1.27
CA GLY A 77 13.05 1.64 -1.61
C GLY A 77 13.93 1.94 -0.40
N TRP A 78 15.22 1.72 -0.61
CA TRP A 78 16.30 1.94 0.33
C TRP A 78 17.39 2.77 -0.33
N ILE A 79 17.94 3.72 0.43
CA ILE A 79 19.13 4.46 0.04
C ILE A 79 20.30 3.94 0.87
N ASN A 80 21.31 3.39 0.21
CA ASN A 80 22.48 2.77 0.85
C ASN A 80 22.11 1.72 1.93
N GLY A 81 21.03 0.96 1.72
CA GLY A 81 20.53 -0.06 2.66
C GLY A 81 19.62 0.47 3.78
N LYS A 82 19.40 1.79 3.89
CA LYS A 82 18.45 2.38 4.84
C LYS A 82 17.10 2.58 4.17
N TYR A 83 16.02 2.13 4.82
CA TYR A 83 14.64 2.36 4.35
C TYR A 83 14.43 3.85 4.06
N PHE A 84 13.88 4.15 2.88
CA PHE A 84 13.85 5.50 2.32
C PHE A 84 12.46 5.90 1.80
N CYS A 85 11.81 5.04 1.03
CA CYS A 85 10.57 5.40 0.36
C CYS A 85 9.62 4.21 0.17
N GLU A 86 8.35 4.52 -0.08
CA GLU A 86 7.35 3.55 -0.53
C GLU A 86 6.35 4.21 -1.50
N GLY A 87 5.56 3.39 -2.19
CA GLY A 87 4.54 3.89 -3.09
C GLY A 87 3.98 2.80 -3.99
N PRO A 88 3.36 3.15 -5.12
CA PRO A 88 2.91 4.50 -5.43
C PRO A 88 1.77 4.93 -4.49
N ALA A 89 1.50 6.24 -4.39
CA ALA A 89 0.19 6.71 -3.97
C ALA A 89 -0.85 6.31 -5.03
N ARG A 90 -2.06 5.90 -4.64
CA ARG A 90 -3.09 5.40 -5.56
C ARG A 90 -3.57 6.45 -6.55
N PHE A 91 -3.78 6.12 -7.81
CA PHE A 91 -4.14 7.09 -8.85
C PHE A 91 -5.10 6.49 -9.89
N PRO A 92 -6.00 7.29 -10.49
CA PRO A 92 -6.67 6.91 -11.73
C PRO A 92 -5.67 6.92 -12.89
N HIS A 93 -5.70 5.94 -13.79
CA HIS A 93 -4.70 5.81 -14.88
C HIS A 93 -4.60 7.06 -15.78
N ALA A 94 -5.70 7.78 -15.99
CA ALA A 94 -5.74 9.02 -16.76
C ALA A 94 -5.11 10.23 -16.01
N PHE A 95 -4.87 10.12 -14.71
CA PHE A 95 -4.35 11.17 -13.84
C PHE A 95 -3.27 10.62 -12.90
N PRO A 96 -2.15 10.10 -13.44
CA PRO A 96 -1.11 9.49 -12.64
C PRO A 96 -0.34 10.55 -11.82
N GLU A 97 0.12 10.14 -10.64
CA GLU A 97 0.82 10.99 -9.69
C GLU A 97 2.15 10.37 -9.25
N PHE A 98 3.24 11.13 -9.28
CA PHE A 98 4.55 10.71 -8.75
C PHE A 98 4.82 11.29 -7.37
N GLN A 99 5.62 10.55 -6.61
CA GLN A 99 6.07 10.94 -5.27
C GLN A 99 7.48 11.50 -5.34
N THR A 100 7.75 12.57 -4.59
CA THR A 100 9.10 13.12 -4.47
C THR A 100 9.65 12.79 -3.09
N TYR A 101 10.83 12.17 -3.04
CA TYR A 101 11.55 11.86 -1.81
C TYR A 101 12.91 12.55 -1.82
N VAL A 102 13.34 13.04 -0.68
CA VAL A 102 14.56 13.85 -0.57
C VAL A 102 15.45 13.27 0.53
N GLU A 103 16.75 13.10 0.23
CA GLU A 103 17.76 12.66 1.21
C GLU A 103 19.02 13.52 1.10
N LYS A 104 19.67 13.78 2.24
CA LYS A 104 20.98 14.43 2.28
C LYS A 104 22.08 13.37 2.27
N LEU A 105 22.91 13.40 1.24
CA LEU A 105 23.95 12.40 0.99
C LEU A 105 25.35 13.02 1.00
N GLY A 106 26.36 12.22 1.35
CA GLY A 106 27.76 12.61 1.27
C GLY A 106 28.30 12.60 -0.18
N PRO A 107 29.56 12.99 -0.41
CA PRO A 107 30.21 12.74 -1.69
C PRO A 107 30.49 11.24 -1.88
N GLY A 108 30.58 10.81 -3.14
CA GLY A 108 30.96 9.45 -3.54
C GLY A 108 29.82 8.63 -4.13
N ARG A 109 29.97 7.31 -4.06
CA ARG A 109 29.06 6.33 -4.66
C ARG A 109 27.86 6.04 -3.76
N HIS A 110 26.67 6.05 -4.34
CA HIS A 110 25.41 5.75 -3.68
C HIS A 110 24.60 4.72 -4.47
N VAL A 111 23.75 3.99 -3.75
CA VAL A 111 22.82 3.02 -4.32
C VAL A 111 21.40 3.31 -3.85
N LEU A 112 20.49 3.50 -4.83
CA LEU A 112 19.05 3.45 -4.64
C LEU A 112 18.55 2.06 -5.02
N ALA A 113 18.13 1.29 -4.02
CA ALA A 113 17.60 -0.05 -4.16
C ALA A 113 16.07 0.01 -4.09
N ILE A 114 15.32 -0.52 -5.05
CA ILE A 114 13.85 -0.49 -5.07
C ILE A 114 13.30 -1.89 -5.37
N GLN A 115 12.48 -2.42 -4.46
CA GLN A 115 11.69 -3.62 -4.70
C GLN A 115 10.31 -3.19 -5.19
N VAL A 116 9.92 -3.67 -6.36
CA VAL A 116 8.61 -3.41 -6.94
C VAL A 116 7.85 -4.73 -7.02
N ARG A 117 6.58 -4.70 -6.60
CA ARG A 117 5.63 -5.79 -6.76
C ARG A 117 4.67 -5.43 -7.88
N HIS A 118 4.56 -6.29 -8.88
CA HIS A 118 3.48 -6.27 -9.84
C HIS A 118 2.35 -7.19 -9.34
N LEU A 119 1.17 -6.62 -9.10
CA LEU A 119 0.06 -7.42 -8.58
C LEU A 119 -0.64 -8.24 -9.68
N GLY A 120 -0.89 -7.64 -10.85
CA GLY A 120 -1.63 -8.29 -11.95
C GLY A 120 -3.08 -8.64 -11.63
N ALA A 121 -3.68 -7.97 -10.63
CA ALA A 121 -5.06 -8.17 -10.19
C ALA A 121 -5.71 -6.82 -9.80
N SER A 122 -7.05 -6.77 -9.78
CA SER A 122 -7.78 -5.58 -9.36
C SER A 122 -7.79 -5.46 -7.84
N THR A 123 -7.79 -4.22 -7.36
CA THR A 123 -7.90 -3.88 -5.94
C THR A 123 -8.76 -2.63 -5.77
N ARG A 124 -9.15 -2.35 -4.53
CA ARG A 124 -9.79 -1.07 -4.20
C ARG A 124 -8.85 0.13 -4.26
N SER A 125 -7.53 -0.12 -4.25
CA SER A 125 -6.53 0.95 -4.31
C SER A 125 -6.19 1.33 -5.74
N LEU A 126 -5.90 0.35 -6.60
CA LEU A 126 -5.44 0.57 -7.98
C LEU A 126 -6.06 -0.45 -8.93
N MET A 127 -6.47 0.03 -10.11
CA MET A 127 -6.87 -0.81 -11.23
C MET A 127 -5.63 -1.56 -11.78
N PRO A 128 -5.81 -2.77 -12.36
CA PRO A 128 -4.71 -3.54 -12.92
C PRO A 128 -3.91 -2.71 -13.92
N ILE A 129 -2.59 -2.72 -13.78
CA ILE A 129 -1.69 -1.98 -14.65
C ILE A 129 -0.44 -2.82 -14.93
N ASP A 130 -0.01 -2.81 -16.20
CA ASP A 130 1.25 -3.43 -16.60
C ASP A 130 2.40 -2.87 -15.77
N PRO A 131 3.38 -3.70 -15.39
CA PRO A 131 4.35 -3.29 -14.41
C PRO A 131 5.39 -2.33 -14.96
N PHE A 132 5.88 -1.44 -14.10
CA PHE A 132 6.97 -0.52 -14.40
C PHE A 132 7.54 0.08 -13.11
N LEU A 133 8.75 0.62 -13.23
CA LEU A 133 9.35 1.58 -12.32
C LEU A 133 9.74 2.81 -13.12
N GLY A 134 9.50 4.00 -12.57
CA GLY A 134 9.96 5.28 -13.09
C GLY A 134 10.73 6.03 -12.02
N CYS A 135 11.90 6.54 -12.38
CA CYS A 135 12.75 7.29 -11.45
C CYS A 135 13.60 8.34 -12.17
N THR A 136 13.61 9.55 -11.63
CA THR A 136 14.64 10.56 -11.89
C THR A 136 15.22 11.03 -10.56
N ALA A 137 16.50 11.42 -10.57
CA ALA A 137 17.16 12.04 -9.44
C ALA A 137 17.73 13.40 -9.84
N HIS A 138 17.71 14.35 -8.91
CA HIS A 138 18.23 15.69 -9.11
C HIS A 138 19.04 16.14 -7.88
N ALA A 139 20.19 16.78 -8.10
CA ALA A 139 20.97 17.46 -7.07
C ALA A 139 21.35 18.85 -7.54
N GLY A 140 21.13 19.87 -6.69
CA GLY A 140 21.40 21.27 -7.05
C GLY A 140 20.68 21.72 -8.33
N GLY A 141 19.47 21.21 -8.57
CA GLY A 141 18.68 21.49 -9.77
C GLY A 141 19.13 20.79 -11.06
N ARG A 142 20.18 19.96 -11.02
CA ARG A 142 20.68 19.19 -12.18
C ARG A 142 20.26 17.74 -12.08
N ALA A 143 19.86 17.15 -13.20
CA ALA A 143 19.58 15.72 -13.28
C ALA A 143 20.85 14.91 -13.00
N LEU A 144 20.72 13.86 -12.19
CA LEU A 144 21.76 12.90 -11.91
C LEU A 144 21.54 11.63 -12.74
N PRO A 145 22.53 11.16 -13.50
CA PRO A 145 22.43 9.88 -14.18
C PRO A 145 22.43 8.75 -13.14
N ILE A 146 21.47 7.83 -13.27
CA ILE A 146 21.42 6.60 -12.49
C ILE A 146 21.62 5.42 -13.44
N ARG A 147 22.60 4.57 -13.13
CA ARG A 147 22.80 3.31 -13.84
C ARG A 147 21.97 2.23 -13.18
N TRP A 148 20.97 1.74 -13.90
CA TRP A 148 20.04 0.74 -13.39
C TRP A 148 20.42 -0.69 -13.77
N LYS A 149 20.26 -1.60 -12.81
CA LYS A 149 20.17 -3.05 -13.02
C LYS A 149 18.92 -3.60 -12.34
N CYS A 150 18.46 -4.76 -12.76
CA CYS A 150 17.32 -5.44 -12.16
C CYS A 150 17.50 -6.96 -12.05
N LEU A 151 16.77 -7.56 -11.11
CA LEU A 151 16.68 -8.99 -10.89
C LEU A 151 15.26 -9.37 -10.48
N ARG A 152 14.67 -10.38 -11.13
CA ARG A 152 13.44 -11.03 -10.65
C ARG A 152 13.73 -11.74 -9.32
N LEU A 153 12.99 -11.38 -8.26
CA LEU A 153 13.09 -12.01 -6.95
C LEU A 153 12.27 -13.31 -6.95
N ALA A 154 12.88 -14.42 -7.38
CA ALA A 154 12.23 -15.72 -7.54
C ALA A 154 11.78 -16.35 -6.21
N GLY A 155 12.44 -16.01 -5.09
CA GLY A 155 12.05 -16.50 -3.77
C GLY A 155 10.66 -16.08 -3.30
N TYR A 156 10.02 -15.09 -3.94
CA TYR A 156 8.61 -14.78 -3.69
C TYR A 156 7.72 -15.66 -4.58
N ALA A 157 6.98 -16.57 -3.95
CA ALA A 157 6.01 -17.41 -4.63
C ALA A 157 4.82 -16.55 -5.11
N PRO A 158 4.48 -16.59 -6.41
CA PRO A 158 3.41 -15.75 -6.95
C PRO A 158 2.03 -16.32 -6.62
N ALA A 159 1.10 -15.43 -6.29
CA ALA A 159 -0.34 -15.66 -6.26
C ALA A 159 -0.79 -16.81 -5.35
N VAL A 160 -0.05 -17.04 -4.25
CA VAL A 160 -0.30 -18.15 -3.32
C VAL A 160 -1.70 -18.07 -2.72
N ARG A 161 -2.08 -16.90 -2.20
CA ARG A 161 -3.38 -16.71 -1.56
C ARG A 161 -3.75 -15.24 -1.56
N PHE A 162 -4.96 -14.91 -2.03
CA PHE A 162 -5.53 -13.58 -1.84
C PHE A 162 -5.69 -13.29 -0.34
N ILE A 163 -5.28 -12.10 0.09
CA ILE A 163 -5.68 -11.52 1.38
C ILE A 163 -7.20 -11.43 1.42
N ASN A 164 -7.79 -10.92 0.35
CA ASN A 164 -9.19 -10.97 0.00
C ASN A 164 -9.35 -10.38 -1.43
N PHE A 165 -10.59 -10.23 -1.90
CA PHE A 165 -10.86 -9.67 -3.23
C PHE A 165 -10.51 -8.18 -3.37
N THR A 166 -10.23 -7.45 -2.29
CA THR A 166 -10.00 -5.99 -2.32
C THR A 166 -8.53 -5.56 -2.24
N LEU A 167 -7.62 -6.37 -1.68
CA LEU A 167 -6.24 -5.95 -1.34
C LEU A 167 -5.11 -6.57 -2.16
N GLY A 168 -5.29 -7.78 -2.70
CA GLY A 168 -4.22 -8.53 -3.40
C GLY A 168 -3.82 -9.80 -2.66
N PHE A 169 -2.55 -10.23 -2.78
CA PHE A 169 -2.08 -11.51 -2.23
C PHE A 169 -1.21 -11.34 -0.97
N ILE A 170 -1.15 -12.38 -0.15
CA ILE A 170 -0.18 -12.49 0.95
C ILE A 170 1.25 -12.56 0.41
N GLU A 171 2.24 -12.29 1.25
CA GLU A 171 3.64 -12.53 0.91
C GLU A 171 4.06 -13.93 1.35
N TRP A 172 4.66 -14.68 0.43
CA TRP A 172 5.16 -16.03 0.67
C TRP A 172 6.58 -16.12 0.11
N CYS A 173 7.58 -16.06 0.98
CA CYS A 173 8.95 -15.79 0.58
C CYS A 173 9.95 -16.81 1.13
N ASP A 174 10.69 -17.47 0.23
CA ASP A 174 11.92 -18.17 0.58
C ASP A 174 13.12 -17.24 0.47
N THR A 175 13.59 -16.77 1.62
CA THR A 175 14.71 -15.82 1.68
C THR A 175 16.06 -16.45 1.32
N ARG A 176 16.16 -17.79 1.22
CA ARG A 176 17.37 -18.48 0.69
C ARG A 176 17.63 -18.12 -0.77
N GLU A 177 16.57 -17.78 -1.50
CA GLU A 177 16.62 -17.41 -2.91
C GLU A 177 16.67 -15.88 -3.11
N ILE A 178 16.78 -15.11 -2.03
CA ILE A 178 16.83 -13.65 -2.07
C ILE A 178 18.24 -13.17 -1.69
N PRO A 179 18.99 -12.53 -2.60
CA PRO A 179 20.31 -11.99 -2.27
C PRO A 179 20.21 -10.82 -1.27
N GLU A 180 21.30 -10.50 -0.56
CA GLU A 180 21.36 -9.31 0.30
C GLU A 180 21.69 -8.05 -0.51
N TRP A 181 20.74 -7.69 -1.38
CA TRP A 181 20.95 -6.81 -2.52
C TRP A 181 20.73 -5.32 -2.24
N GLN A 182 20.48 -4.88 -1.02
CA GLN A 182 20.18 -3.46 -0.73
C GLN A 182 21.43 -2.61 -0.44
N PRO A 183 22.48 -3.11 0.26
CA PRO A 183 23.67 -2.31 0.57
C PRO A 183 24.50 -1.92 -0.64
N VAL A 184 25.35 -0.89 -0.45
CA VAL A 184 26.31 -0.39 -1.46
C VAL A 184 27.39 -1.43 -1.79
N ALA A 185 27.74 -2.29 -0.84
CA ALA A 185 28.80 -3.29 -1.00
C ALA A 185 28.40 -4.52 -1.83
N PHE A 186 27.10 -4.69 -2.12
CA PHE A 186 26.62 -5.85 -2.87
C PHE A 186 27.11 -5.84 -4.32
N ASP A 187 27.60 -6.99 -4.79
CA ASP A 187 28.02 -7.20 -6.18
C ASP A 187 26.84 -7.63 -7.05
N ASP A 188 26.41 -6.75 -7.95
CA ASP A 188 25.34 -6.99 -8.91
C ASP A 188 25.83 -7.24 -10.34
N LEU A 189 27.09 -7.68 -10.53
CA LEU A 189 27.66 -7.97 -11.85
C LEU A 189 26.80 -8.94 -12.68
N ALA A 190 26.17 -9.93 -12.04
CA ALA A 190 25.29 -10.90 -12.71
C ALA A 190 23.89 -10.36 -13.04
N TRP A 191 23.53 -9.16 -12.58
CA TRP A 191 22.22 -8.57 -12.85
C TRP A 191 22.19 -7.94 -14.24
N ILE A 192 21.00 -7.90 -14.83
CA ILE A 192 20.77 -7.36 -16.18
C ILE A 192 20.28 -5.92 -16.14
N ALA A 193 20.38 -5.21 -17.27
CA ALA A 193 19.75 -3.91 -17.40
C ALA A 193 18.23 -4.06 -17.58
N PRO A 194 17.40 -3.19 -16.96
CA PRO A 194 15.98 -3.14 -17.28
C PRO A 194 15.76 -2.57 -18.68
N VAL A 195 14.62 -2.87 -19.27
CA VAL A 195 14.22 -2.37 -20.60
C VAL A 195 13.24 -1.20 -20.47
N PRO A 196 13.32 -0.18 -21.34
CA PRO A 196 12.31 0.88 -21.39
C PRO A 196 10.93 0.32 -21.72
N VAL A 197 9.89 0.87 -21.10
CA VAL A 197 8.50 0.48 -21.35
C VAL A 197 7.61 1.70 -21.54
N THR A 198 6.51 1.54 -22.27
CA THR A 198 5.46 2.56 -22.42
C THR A 198 4.18 2.07 -21.75
N ARG A 199 3.49 2.95 -21.02
CA ARG A 199 2.25 2.64 -20.33
C ARG A 199 1.16 3.61 -20.76
N PRO A 200 -0.09 3.15 -20.95
CA PRO A 200 -1.20 3.99 -21.38
C PRO A 200 -1.70 4.85 -20.22
N LEU A 201 -0.87 5.80 -19.80
CA LEU A 201 -1.08 6.68 -18.66
C LEU A 201 -1.28 8.12 -19.13
N GLY A 202 -2.10 8.86 -18.40
CA GLY A 202 -2.27 10.29 -18.65
C GLY A 202 -1.06 11.14 -18.26
N PRO A 203 -1.18 12.48 -18.36
CA PRO A 203 -0.09 13.39 -18.00
C PRO A 203 0.28 13.27 -16.53
N LEU A 204 1.55 12.95 -16.28
CA LEU A 204 2.09 12.74 -14.95
C LEU A 204 2.19 14.06 -14.17
N LYS A 205 1.70 14.06 -12.92
CA LYS A 205 1.70 15.21 -12.00
C LYS A 205 2.34 14.86 -10.65
N PRO A 206 2.86 15.84 -9.89
CA PRO A 206 3.30 15.58 -8.52
C PRO A 206 2.10 15.26 -7.62
N LEU A 207 2.30 14.35 -6.65
CA LEU A 207 1.32 14.02 -5.62
C LEU A 207 0.93 15.28 -4.79
N PRO A 208 -0.34 15.72 -4.81
CA PRO A 208 -0.73 16.99 -4.15
C PRO A 208 -0.83 16.91 -2.63
N SER A 209 -1.05 15.73 -2.05
CA SER A 209 -1.20 15.54 -0.59
C SER A 209 0.13 15.45 0.15
N GLY A 210 1.24 15.15 -0.54
CA GLY A 210 2.48 14.74 0.12
C GLY A 210 2.51 13.24 0.41
N ASN A 211 3.69 12.71 0.75
CA ASN A 211 3.91 11.28 0.94
C ASN A 211 3.38 10.80 2.29
N THR A 212 3.09 9.51 2.38
CA THR A 212 2.94 8.83 3.67
C THR A 212 4.26 8.77 4.43
N HIS A 213 4.14 8.73 5.75
CA HIS A 213 5.23 8.55 6.69
C HIS A 213 5.30 7.10 7.17
N ALA A 214 6.50 6.72 7.58
CA ALA A 214 6.82 5.42 8.15
C ALA A 214 7.31 5.63 9.59
N ILE A 215 6.44 5.38 10.57
CA ILE A 215 6.72 5.66 11.98
C ILE A 215 7.05 4.35 12.70
N PRO A 216 8.27 4.20 13.22
CA PRO A 216 8.64 3.00 13.96
C PRO A 216 7.95 2.98 15.33
N HIS A 217 7.43 1.82 15.72
CA HIS A 217 6.91 1.56 17.05
C HIS A 217 7.56 0.32 17.64
N ASP A 218 8.01 0.43 18.88
CA ASP A 218 8.27 -0.74 19.70
C ASP A 218 6.95 -1.43 20.03
N ILE A 219 6.99 -2.76 20.10
CA ILE A 219 5.80 -3.57 20.35
C ILE A 219 5.90 -4.29 21.68
N LYS A 220 4.76 -4.40 22.37
CA LYS A 220 4.68 -5.10 23.65
C LYS A 220 4.42 -6.58 23.41
N LEU A 221 5.31 -7.44 23.88
CA LEU A 221 5.05 -8.88 23.99
C LEU A 221 3.91 -9.09 24.99
N LEU A 222 2.80 -9.64 24.51
CA LEU A 222 1.60 -9.93 25.29
C LEU A 222 1.65 -11.34 25.87
N ALA A 223 2.03 -12.33 25.06
CA ALA A 223 2.11 -13.73 25.46
C ALA A 223 3.07 -14.49 24.55
N ALA A 224 3.55 -15.64 25.02
CA ALA A 224 4.36 -16.57 24.24
C ALA A 224 4.15 -18.00 24.75
N GLY A 225 4.46 -18.99 23.93
CA GLY A 225 4.36 -20.40 24.29
C GLY A 225 4.89 -21.29 23.19
N GLU A 226 4.72 -22.59 23.35
CA GLU A 226 5.07 -23.58 22.34
C GLU A 226 3.85 -23.97 21.52
N PHE A 227 4.05 -24.54 20.33
CA PHE A 227 2.95 -25.09 19.55
C PHE A 227 3.26 -26.44 18.89
N VAL A 228 2.18 -27.14 18.53
CA VAL A 228 2.18 -28.31 17.65
C VAL A 228 1.13 -28.09 16.56
N GLU A 229 1.47 -28.41 15.30
CA GLU A 229 0.50 -28.47 14.21
C GLU A 229 -0.45 -29.65 14.41
N ARG A 230 -1.76 -29.38 14.38
CA ARG A 230 -2.80 -30.41 14.41
C ARG A 230 -3.33 -30.61 12.99
N PHE A 231 -3.12 -31.80 12.43
CA PHE A 231 -3.70 -32.23 11.15
C PHE A 231 -3.59 -31.19 10.03
N ALA A 232 -2.36 -30.90 9.58
CA ALA A 232 -2.10 -30.00 8.47
C ALA A 232 -1.41 -30.74 7.32
N TYR A 233 -1.95 -30.61 6.11
CA TYR A 233 -1.25 -30.89 4.87
C TYR A 233 -0.72 -29.58 4.26
N ASP A 234 0.34 -29.66 3.48
CA ASP A 234 0.94 -28.47 2.84
C ASP A 234 -0.04 -27.69 1.96
N ARG A 235 -1.09 -28.36 1.46
CA ARG A 235 -2.12 -27.78 0.58
C ARG A 235 -3.34 -27.22 1.32
N ASP A 236 -3.42 -27.34 2.64
CA ASP A 236 -4.54 -26.79 3.40
C ASP A 236 -4.50 -25.25 3.43
N ASP A 237 -5.65 -24.61 3.65
CA ASP A 237 -5.77 -23.15 3.70
C ASP A 237 -4.86 -22.58 4.81
N PRO A 238 -3.90 -21.68 4.49
CA PRO A 238 -2.91 -21.21 5.47
C PRO A 238 -3.50 -20.60 6.75
N PRO A 239 -4.56 -19.76 6.69
CA PRO A 239 -5.29 -19.30 7.88
C PRO A 239 -5.77 -20.44 8.77
N ALA A 240 -6.33 -21.50 8.18
CA ALA A 240 -6.82 -22.65 8.92
C ALA A 240 -5.69 -23.40 9.62
N ARG A 241 -4.57 -23.65 8.92
CA ARG A 241 -3.39 -24.30 9.51
C ARG A 241 -2.85 -23.50 10.69
N PHE A 242 -2.70 -22.18 10.51
CA PHE A 242 -2.21 -21.31 11.58
C PHE A 242 -3.13 -21.32 12.79
N TYR A 243 -4.43 -21.14 12.55
CA TYR A 243 -5.41 -21.10 13.62
C TYR A 243 -5.59 -22.47 14.28
N LEU A 244 -5.54 -23.60 13.60
CA LEU A 244 -5.82 -24.90 14.23
C LEU A 244 -4.65 -25.48 15.05
N ARG A 245 -3.47 -24.86 15.03
CA ARG A 245 -2.34 -25.24 15.89
C ARG A 245 -2.72 -25.28 17.36
N ASP A 246 -2.22 -26.30 18.05
CA ASP A 246 -2.28 -26.38 19.49
C ASP A 246 -1.25 -25.44 20.10
N LEU A 247 -1.70 -24.37 20.76
CA LEU A 247 -0.81 -23.40 21.42
C LEU A 247 -0.50 -23.76 22.88
N ALA A 248 -1.01 -24.90 23.36
CA ALA A 248 -0.73 -25.44 24.70
C ALA A 248 -0.60 -26.97 24.65
N PRO A 249 0.35 -27.50 23.85
CA PRO A 249 0.50 -28.94 23.66
C PRO A 249 0.85 -29.63 24.99
N LYS A 250 0.10 -30.70 25.32
CA LYS A 250 0.33 -31.51 26.53
C LYS A 250 0.92 -32.89 26.25
N GLU A 251 0.64 -33.42 25.06
CA GLU A 251 0.89 -34.83 24.73
C GLU A 251 1.99 -35.01 23.68
N GLN A 252 2.14 -34.06 22.77
CA GLN A 252 3.08 -34.14 21.65
C GLN A 252 4.26 -33.19 21.87
N PRO A 253 5.47 -33.57 21.43
CA PRO A 253 6.62 -32.69 21.51
C PRO A 253 6.38 -31.44 20.64
N PRO A 254 6.75 -30.24 21.13
CA PRO A 254 6.56 -29.00 20.39
C PRO A 254 7.37 -29.00 19.09
N GLN A 255 6.77 -28.48 18.03
CA GLN A 255 7.43 -28.31 16.73
C GLN A 255 8.04 -26.91 16.56
N GLY A 256 7.65 -25.99 17.45
CA GLY A 256 8.08 -24.61 17.42
C GLY A 256 7.50 -23.82 18.58
N PHE A 257 7.65 -22.51 18.51
CA PHE A 257 7.12 -21.59 19.51
C PHE A 257 6.42 -20.40 18.85
N TRP A 258 5.51 -19.79 19.60
CA TRP A 258 4.75 -18.63 19.17
C TRP A 258 4.98 -17.45 20.11
N ARG A 259 4.87 -16.23 19.57
CA ARG A 259 4.91 -14.97 20.31
C ARG A 259 3.80 -14.05 19.81
N ARG A 260 3.06 -13.45 20.72
CA ARG A 260 1.97 -12.52 20.44
C ARG A 260 2.26 -11.13 20.97
N TYR A 261 1.93 -10.13 20.17
CA TYR A 261 2.18 -8.72 20.47
C TYR A 261 0.88 -7.92 20.42
N ASP A 262 0.79 -6.88 21.25
CA ASP A 262 -0.28 -5.87 21.22
C ASP A 262 0.31 -4.51 20.84
N LEU A 263 -0.19 -3.92 19.75
CA LEU A 263 0.21 -2.60 19.25
C LEU A 263 -0.52 -1.45 19.99
N GLY A 264 -1.39 -1.79 20.94
CA GLY A 264 -2.22 -0.89 21.75
C GLY A 264 -3.48 -0.42 21.03
N ARG A 265 -3.45 -0.33 19.70
CA ARG A 265 -4.56 0.08 18.83
C ARG A 265 -4.42 -0.51 17.44
N VAL A 266 -5.50 -0.44 16.65
CA VAL A 266 -5.48 -0.86 15.25
C VAL A 266 -4.60 0.12 14.45
N ARG A 267 -3.71 -0.42 13.63
CA ARG A 267 -2.79 0.33 12.77
C ARG A 267 -2.74 -0.32 11.39
N LEU A 268 -2.24 0.44 10.42
CA LEU A 268 -1.71 -0.11 9.17
C LEU A 268 -0.18 -0.17 9.30
N MET A 269 0.41 -1.36 9.27
CA MET A 269 1.82 -1.52 9.62
C MET A 269 2.52 -2.64 8.87
N ARG A 270 3.85 -2.62 8.91
CA ARG A 270 4.70 -3.76 8.55
C ARG A 270 5.41 -4.27 9.80
N PRO A 271 5.36 -5.57 10.14
CA PRO A 271 6.31 -6.10 11.11
C PRO A 271 7.73 -5.91 10.61
N ARG A 272 8.65 -5.59 11.53
CA ARG A 272 10.06 -5.41 11.24
C ARG A 272 10.86 -6.15 12.31
N PHE A 273 11.14 -7.42 12.02
CA PHE A 273 11.79 -8.34 12.94
C PHE A 273 13.17 -8.69 12.41
N GLU A 274 14.19 -8.52 13.24
CA GLU A 274 15.55 -8.95 12.93
C GLU A 274 15.89 -10.13 13.83
N LEU A 275 16.12 -11.29 13.23
CA LEU A 275 16.31 -12.56 13.93
C LEU A 275 17.59 -13.24 13.45
N ASP A 276 18.28 -13.94 14.34
CA ASP A 276 19.36 -14.90 14.03
C ASP A 276 18.87 -16.31 14.33
N LEU A 277 18.82 -17.17 13.30
CA LEU A 277 18.17 -18.47 13.35
C LEU A 277 18.73 -19.44 12.28
N PRO A 278 18.46 -20.76 12.36
CA PRO A 278 18.92 -21.73 11.36
C PRO A 278 18.30 -21.53 9.98
N ALA A 279 19.04 -21.90 8.93
CA ALA A 279 18.52 -21.94 7.56
C ALA A 279 17.38 -22.95 7.41
N GLY A 280 16.37 -22.61 6.62
CA GLY A 280 15.17 -23.43 6.41
C GLY A 280 14.11 -23.30 7.50
N THR A 281 14.35 -22.52 8.56
CA THR A 281 13.33 -22.25 9.58
C THR A 281 12.13 -21.53 8.93
N ILE A 282 10.92 -21.99 9.23
CA ILE A 282 9.68 -21.36 8.79
C ILE A 282 9.24 -20.34 9.85
N ILE A 283 8.85 -19.15 9.40
CA ILE A 283 8.26 -18.08 10.21
C ILE A 283 6.96 -17.64 9.56
N GLU A 284 5.90 -17.58 10.35
CA GLU A 284 4.59 -17.10 9.89
C GLU A 284 4.07 -16.00 10.80
N PHE A 285 3.67 -14.89 10.18
CA PHE A 285 3.03 -13.76 10.83
C PHE A 285 1.52 -13.83 10.55
N ALA A 286 0.70 -13.64 11.58
CA ALA A 286 -0.75 -13.44 11.45
C ALA A 286 -1.17 -12.15 12.16
N TYR A 287 -2.22 -11.50 11.64
CA TYR A 287 -2.67 -10.20 12.13
C TYR A 287 -4.19 -10.18 12.33
N CYS A 288 -4.65 -9.54 13.42
CA CYS A 288 -6.07 -9.29 13.63
C CYS A 288 -6.31 -7.99 14.42
N GLU A 289 -7.53 -7.43 14.31
CA GLU A 289 -7.93 -6.25 15.08
C GLU A 289 -8.37 -6.59 16.51
N SER A 290 -8.93 -7.78 16.70
CA SER A 290 -9.40 -8.29 17.99
C SER A 290 -9.06 -9.76 18.16
N LEU A 291 -8.81 -10.18 19.40
CA LEU A 291 -8.59 -11.58 19.73
C LEU A 291 -9.92 -12.32 19.84
N ILE A 292 -9.99 -13.54 19.31
CA ILE A 292 -11.11 -14.46 19.50
C ILE A 292 -10.66 -15.55 20.46
N GLU A 293 -11.32 -15.66 21.62
CA GLU A 293 -10.93 -16.60 22.68
C GLU A 293 -9.45 -16.49 23.06
N GLY A 294 -8.94 -15.26 23.07
CA GLY A 294 -7.53 -14.99 23.35
C GLY A 294 -6.58 -15.51 22.27
N ARG A 295 -7.00 -15.59 21.01
CA ARG A 295 -6.16 -16.00 19.87
C ARG A 295 -6.19 -15.00 18.74
N VAL A 296 -5.07 -14.92 18.01
CA VAL A 296 -5.04 -14.18 16.76
C VAL A 296 -5.74 -15.01 15.70
N ASN A 297 -6.77 -14.40 15.11
CA ASN A 297 -7.52 -14.97 14.01
C ASN A 297 -6.99 -14.39 12.68
N PRO A 298 -6.34 -15.20 11.81
CA PRO A 298 -5.83 -14.73 10.52
C PRO A 298 -6.92 -14.47 9.47
N TRP A 299 -8.21 -14.65 9.77
CA TRP A 299 -9.32 -14.24 8.90
C TRP A 299 -9.72 -12.79 9.15
N ILE A 300 -9.82 -12.01 8.07
CA ILE A 300 -10.41 -10.67 8.10
C ILE A 300 -11.93 -10.80 8.24
N THR A 301 -12.46 -10.28 9.34
CA THR A 301 -13.90 -10.28 9.64
C THR A 301 -14.66 -9.40 8.63
N LEU A 302 -15.86 -9.83 8.22
CA LEU A 302 -16.72 -9.14 7.24
C LEU A 302 -16.09 -8.88 5.87
N SER A 303 -15.10 -9.67 5.45
CA SER A 303 -14.35 -9.47 4.21
C SER A 303 -15.12 -9.76 2.90
N THR A 304 -16.41 -10.14 2.98
CA THR A 304 -17.29 -10.56 1.86
C THR A 304 -16.68 -11.61 0.89
N SER A 305 -15.62 -12.28 1.32
CA SER A 305 -14.94 -13.38 0.66
C SER A 305 -14.17 -14.18 1.72
N SER A 306 -13.61 -15.33 1.35
CA SER A 306 -12.53 -15.91 2.14
C SER A 306 -11.38 -14.90 2.25
N SER A 307 -10.65 -14.92 3.37
CA SER A 307 -9.57 -13.96 3.62
C SER A 307 -8.36 -14.59 4.30
N CYS A 308 -7.20 -13.93 4.19
CA CYS A 308 -5.93 -14.37 4.74
C CYS A 308 -5.08 -13.16 5.12
N ASN A 309 -5.05 -12.80 6.40
CA ASN A 309 -4.22 -11.71 6.92
C ASN A 309 -2.94 -12.29 7.54
N MET A 310 -2.05 -12.79 6.68
CA MET A 310 -0.83 -13.46 7.06
C MET A 310 0.33 -13.17 6.11
N ASP A 311 1.55 -13.48 6.55
CA ASP A 311 2.76 -13.58 5.72
C ASP A 311 3.58 -14.81 6.12
N HIS A 312 4.27 -15.42 5.16
CA HIS A 312 5.07 -16.64 5.35
C HIS A 312 6.49 -16.45 4.85
N TYR A 313 7.47 -16.92 5.63
CA TYR A 313 8.88 -16.88 5.28
C TYR A 313 9.60 -18.20 5.56
N VAL A 314 10.52 -18.56 4.68
CA VAL A 314 11.57 -19.56 4.92
C VAL A 314 12.90 -18.85 5.03
N ALA A 315 13.61 -19.03 6.14
CA ALA A 315 14.81 -18.27 6.48
C ALA A 315 16.06 -18.75 5.74
N ARG A 316 16.92 -17.82 5.30
CA ARG A 316 18.25 -18.14 4.75
C ARG A 316 19.27 -18.62 5.78
N GLY A 317 18.92 -18.51 7.06
CA GLY A 317 19.83 -18.73 8.17
C GLY A 317 20.67 -17.51 8.52
N GLY A 318 21.19 -17.50 9.74
CA GLY A 318 21.91 -16.35 10.29
C GLY A 318 21.01 -15.15 10.56
N ARG A 319 21.64 -14.00 10.86
CA ARG A 319 20.96 -12.74 11.15
C ARG A 319 20.34 -12.15 9.89
N GLN A 320 19.03 -11.90 9.92
CA GLN A 320 18.28 -11.33 8.80
C GLN A 320 17.02 -10.58 9.27
N GLU A 321 16.49 -9.73 8.38
CA GLU A 321 15.25 -8.98 8.61
C GLU A 321 14.06 -9.61 7.88
N PHE A 322 12.95 -9.76 8.58
CA PHE A 322 11.64 -10.10 8.03
C PHE A 322 10.78 -8.83 8.02
N PHE A 323 10.46 -8.37 6.82
CA PHE A 323 9.79 -7.09 6.55
C PHE A 323 8.97 -7.21 5.25
N PRO A 324 7.64 -7.41 5.33
CA PRO A 324 6.81 -7.52 4.14
C PRO A 324 6.78 -6.20 3.36
N LEU A 325 6.73 -6.30 2.04
CA LEU A 325 6.67 -5.14 1.16
C LEU A 325 5.39 -4.32 1.37
N THR A 326 4.26 -5.02 1.49
CA THR A 326 2.93 -4.43 1.64
C THR A 326 2.50 -4.43 3.11
N PRO A 327 1.91 -3.33 3.61
CA PRO A 327 1.46 -3.27 4.99
C PRO A 327 0.22 -4.15 5.24
N ARG A 328 -0.02 -4.46 6.51
CA ARG A 328 -1.13 -5.26 7.02
C ARG A 328 -1.88 -4.43 8.07
N GLY A 329 -3.20 -4.53 8.09
CA GLY A 329 -4.01 -3.89 9.12
C GLY A 329 -4.21 -4.81 10.31
N GLY A 330 -4.17 -4.25 11.52
CA GLY A 330 -4.45 -4.99 12.74
C GLY A 330 -3.95 -4.29 14.00
N ARG A 331 -4.27 -4.88 15.16
CA ARG A 331 -3.78 -4.48 16.48
C ARG A 331 -2.88 -5.55 17.09
N PHE A 332 -3.16 -6.82 16.82
CA PHE A 332 -2.40 -7.94 17.36
C PHE A 332 -1.61 -8.61 16.25
N ILE A 333 -0.39 -8.99 16.57
CA ILE A 333 0.50 -9.78 15.70
C ILE A 333 0.83 -11.06 16.44
N GLU A 334 0.67 -12.21 15.79
CA GLU A 334 1.15 -13.50 16.31
C GLU A 334 2.15 -14.10 15.33
N LEU A 335 3.31 -14.44 15.87
CA LEU A 335 4.43 -15.02 15.14
C LEU A 335 4.55 -16.49 15.52
N HIS A 336 4.57 -17.40 14.56
CA HIS A 336 4.88 -18.81 14.78
C HIS A 336 6.21 -19.14 14.11
N ILE A 337 7.15 -19.71 14.88
CA ILE A 337 8.49 -20.08 14.41
C ILE A 337 8.70 -21.58 14.58
N PHE A 338 8.99 -22.27 13.47
CA PHE A 338 9.23 -23.71 13.42
C PHE A 338 10.70 -24.05 13.73
N ALA A 339 11.11 -23.75 14.96
CA ALA A 339 12.39 -24.13 15.52
C ALA A 339 12.30 -24.12 17.05
N PRO A 340 13.19 -24.84 17.76
CA PRO A 340 13.32 -24.67 19.21
C PRO A 340 13.67 -23.22 19.57
N ALA A 341 13.04 -22.66 20.61
CA ALA A 341 13.31 -21.28 21.03
C ALA A 341 14.79 -21.04 21.39
N SER A 342 15.51 -22.07 21.84
CA SER A 342 16.92 -22.00 22.21
C SER A 342 17.88 -21.68 21.06
N VAL A 343 17.45 -21.86 19.81
CA VAL A 343 18.29 -21.62 18.61
C VAL A 343 17.90 -20.35 17.85
N VAL A 344 16.94 -19.57 18.37
CA VAL A 344 16.47 -18.33 17.74
C VAL A 344 16.81 -17.14 18.64
N LYS A 345 17.51 -16.14 18.10
CA LYS A 345 17.81 -14.89 18.79
C LYS A 345 17.05 -13.73 18.16
N PHE A 346 16.38 -12.94 18.99
CA PHE A 346 15.66 -11.74 18.59
C PHE A 346 16.58 -10.53 18.78
N HIS A 347 16.87 -9.80 17.70
CA HIS A 347 17.65 -8.57 17.74
C HIS A 347 16.78 -7.32 17.63
N ARG A 348 15.65 -7.42 16.92
CA ARG A 348 14.65 -6.36 16.79
C ARG A 348 13.25 -6.96 16.78
N GLU A 349 12.36 -6.35 17.55
CA GLU A 349 10.94 -6.65 17.59
C GLU A 349 10.20 -5.31 17.50
N SER A 350 9.77 -4.93 16.30
CA SER A 350 9.16 -3.63 16.05
C SER A 350 8.16 -3.69 14.91
N VAL A 351 7.36 -2.64 14.76
CA VAL A 351 6.54 -2.42 13.57
C VAL A 351 6.86 -1.06 12.96
N LEU A 352 6.66 -0.95 11.65
CA LEU A 352 6.71 0.32 10.93
C LEU A 352 5.27 0.68 10.53
N GLU A 353 4.67 1.63 11.24
CA GLU A 353 3.33 2.14 10.94
C GLU A 353 3.39 3.01 9.68
N ARG A 354 2.47 2.77 8.76
CA ARG A 354 2.24 3.60 7.58
C ARG A 354 1.10 4.56 7.87
N VAL A 355 1.35 5.86 7.74
CA VAL A 355 0.35 6.89 8.10
C VAL A 355 0.58 8.18 7.31
N TYR A 356 -0.49 8.93 7.05
CA TYR A 356 -0.41 10.27 6.46
C TYR A 356 -0.21 11.38 7.50
N TYR A 357 -0.96 11.33 8.60
CA TYR A 357 -0.88 12.33 9.65
C TYR A 357 0.13 11.95 10.74
N ASP A 358 0.88 12.94 11.21
CA ASP A 358 1.65 12.84 12.44
C ASP A 358 0.73 12.85 13.68
N ALA A 359 1.14 13.49 14.78
CA ALA A 359 0.29 13.69 15.94
C ALA A 359 -0.81 14.72 15.63
N ALA A 360 -2.01 14.52 16.19
CA ALA A 360 -3.07 15.51 16.11
C ALA A 360 -2.67 16.81 16.83
N ALA A 361 -2.90 17.94 16.16
CA ALA A 361 -2.71 19.27 16.72
C ALA A 361 -3.94 19.73 17.52
N GLY A 362 -5.13 19.29 17.10
CA GLY A 362 -6.38 19.57 17.80
C GLY A 362 -6.63 18.65 18.99
N SER A 363 -7.31 19.18 20.01
CA SER A 363 -7.69 18.39 21.18
C SER A 363 -9.04 18.85 21.74
N LEU A 364 -9.76 17.92 22.35
CA LEU A 364 -10.99 18.18 23.09
C LEU A 364 -10.85 17.61 24.51
N ARG A 365 -11.22 18.41 25.50
CA ARG A 365 -11.38 18.00 26.90
C ARG A 365 -12.67 18.59 27.43
N THR A 366 -13.56 17.73 27.89
CA THR A 366 -14.91 18.08 28.31
C THR A 366 -15.10 17.93 29.82
N GLY A 367 -14.21 17.20 30.50
CA GLY A 367 -14.39 16.77 31.88
C GLY A 367 -15.22 15.48 32.02
N ASP A 368 -15.84 15.01 30.94
CA ASP A 368 -16.47 13.70 30.85
C ASP A 368 -15.50 12.70 30.20
N ALA A 369 -15.11 11.67 30.95
CA ALA A 369 -14.13 10.69 30.50
C ALA A 369 -14.58 9.90 29.26
N LEU A 370 -15.88 9.65 29.09
CA LEU A 370 -16.41 8.94 27.93
C LEU A 370 -16.31 9.82 26.68
N LEU A 371 -16.68 11.10 26.76
CA LEU A 371 -16.58 12.02 25.62
C LEU A 371 -15.12 12.26 25.21
N ASP A 372 -14.22 12.41 26.19
CA ASP A 372 -12.79 12.56 25.94
C ASP A 372 -12.20 11.29 25.28
N GLN A 373 -12.69 10.10 25.66
CA GLN A 373 -12.33 8.85 25.02
C GLN A 373 -12.89 8.74 23.59
N ILE A 374 -14.15 9.12 23.36
CA ILE A 374 -14.76 9.13 22.02
C ILE A 374 -13.94 10.01 21.08
N TRP A 375 -13.55 11.21 21.52
CA TRP A 375 -12.67 12.09 20.75
C TRP A 375 -11.33 11.39 20.43
N SER A 376 -10.66 10.84 21.44
CA SER A 376 -9.37 10.20 21.25
C SER A 376 -9.44 9.01 20.29
N VAL A 377 -10.48 8.20 20.38
CA VAL A 377 -10.69 7.06 19.47
C VAL A 377 -10.98 7.57 18.05
N GLY A 378 -11.83 8.57 17.88
CA GLY A 378 -12.15 9.15 16.57
C GLY A 378 -10.91 9.66 15.83
N VAL A 379 -10.03 10.39 16.53
CA VAL A 379 -8.77 10.89 15.97
C VAL A 379 -7.85 9.75 15.56
N GLU A 380 -7.70 8.73 16.41
CA GLU A 380 -6.81 7.59 16.11
C GLU A 380 -7.37 6.67 15.02
N THR A 381 -8.68 6.48 14.95
CA THR A 381 -9.34 5.77 13.85
C THR A 381 -9.13 6.50 12.54
N HIS A 382 -9.36 7.81 12.50
CA HIS A 382 -9.12 8.62 11.31
C HIS A 382 -7.65 8.52 10.86
N ARG A 383 -6.72 8.61 11.80
CA ARG A 383 -5.29 8.47 11.54
C ARG A 383 -4.91 7.09 11.00
N ALA A 384 -5.49 6.00 11.53
CA ALA A 384 -5.24 4.65 11.04
C ALA A 384 -5.81 4.44 9.61
N CYS A 385 -6.89 5.14 9.28
CA CYS A 385 -7.51 5.15 7.95
C CYS A 385 -6.87 6.16 6.98
N ALA A 386 -5.88 6.92 7.42
CA ALA A 386 -5.23 7.97 6.64
C ALA A 386 -3.89 7.47 6.09
N GLU A 387 -3.87 7.11 4.81
CA GLU A 387 -2.68 6.62 4.12
C GLU A 387 -2.31 7.49 2.89
N ASP A 388 -2.11 6.95 1.69
CA ASP A 388 -2.04 7.80 0.49
C ASP A 388 -3.41 8.37 0.09
N ALA A 389 -4.46 7.90 0.75
CA ALA A 389 -5.85 8.30 0.65
C ALA A 389 -6.52 8.12 2.02
N LEU A 390 -7.65 8.77 2.23
CA LEU A 390 -8.52 8.44 3.35
C LEU A 390 -9.34 7.19 2.98
N THR A 391 -9.19 6.13 3.75
CA THR A 391 -9.83 4.83 3.49
C THR A 391 -10.93 4.51 4.50
N ASP A 392 -11.84 3.61 4.16
CA ASP A 392 -12.86 3.10 5.08
C ASP A 392 -12.27 2.40 6.30
N CYS A 393 -11.23 1.59 6.10
CA CYS A 393 -10.56 0.86 7.16
C CYS A 393 -9.10 0.50 6.79
N PRO A 394 -8.20 0.30 7.77
CA PRO A 394 -6.82 -0.09 7.50
C PRO A 394 -6.66 -1.58 7.17
N THR A 395 -7.64 -2.41 7.52
CA THR A 395 -7.48 -3.87 7.50
C THR A 395 -8.15 -4.54 6.32
N ARG A 396 -9.43 -4.23 6.08
CA ARG A 396 -10.28 -5.07 5.22
C ARG A 396 -10.28 -4.64 3.76
N GLU A 397 -10.65 -3.39 3.45
CA GLU A 397 -10.75 -2.94 2.07
C GLU A 397 -9.65 -1.97 1.66
N ARG A 398 -9.26 -1.06 2.57
CA ARG A 398 -8.38 0.08 2.28
C ARG A 398 -8.89 0.88 1.06
N ALA A 399 -10.20 1.04 0.97
CA ALA A 399 -10.92 1.64 -0.15
C ALA A 399 -11.18 3.13 0.12
N GLN A 400 -10.98 4.00 -0.88
CA GLN A 400 -11.36 5.41 -0.76
C GLN A 400 -12.83 5.57 -1.17
N TRP A 401 -13.70 5.45 -0.17
CA TRP A 401 -15.12 5.71 -0.31
C TRP A 401 -15.39 7.21 -0.16
N ALA A 402 -16.11 7.79 -1.12
CA ALA A 402 -16.39 9.21 -1.16
C ALA A 402 -17.15 9.64 0.09
N GLY A 403 -18.17 8.88 0.53
CA GLY A 403 -18.92 9.20 1.75
C GLY A 403 -18.01 9.39 2.97
N ASP A 404 -17.07 8.47 3.19
CA ASP A 404 -16.10 8.50 4.28
C ASP A 404 -15.17 9.71 4.20
N VAL A 405 -14.67 10.01 2.99
CA VAL A 405 -13.77 11.13 2.73
C VAL A 405 -14.46 12.47 2.96
N VAL A 406 -15.67 12.61 2.45
CA VAL A 406 -16.33 13.90 2.22
C VAL A 406 -17.33 14.29 3.32
N THR A 407 -17.58 13.39 4.28
CA THR A 407 -18.40 13.66 5.45
C THR A 407 -17.51 13.73 6.69
N VAL A 408 -17.60 12.73 7.57
CA VAL A 408 -16.93 12.68 8.87
C VAL A 408 -15.40 12.75 8.76
N GLY A 409 -14.82 12.24 7.67
CA GLY A 409 -13.38 12.28 7.44
C GLY A 409 -12.83 13.70 7.37
N MET A 410 -13.44 14.54 6.52
CA MET A 410 -13.03 15.93 6.36
C MET A 410 -13.21 16.74 7.65
N ASP A 411 -14.30 16.52 8.39
CA ASP A 411 -14.54 17.20 9.66
C ASP A 411 -13.48 16.86 10.71
N ILE A 412 -13.19 15.56 10.88
CA ILE A 412 -12.13 15.11 11.81
C ILE A 412 -10.78 15.68 11.37
N ALA A 413 -10.46 15.64 10.08
CA ALA A 413 -9.22 16.21 9.56
C ALA A 413 -9.10 17.70 9.88
N ALA A 414 -10.18 18.47 9.70
CA ALA A 414 -10.19 19.91 9.92
C ALA A 414 -9.91 20.27 11.39
N VAL A 415 -10.57 19.56 12.32
CA VAL A 415 -10.46 19.87 13.76
C VAL A 415 -9.25 19.26 14.43
N ALA A 416 -8.77 18.09 13.97
CA ALA A 416 -7.68 17.37 14.63
C ALA A 416 -6.31 17.60 13.98
N PHE A 417 -6.24 17.82 12.66
CA PHE A 417 -4.96 17.86 11.92
C PHE A 417 -4.77 19.14 11.09
N SER A 418 -5.85 19.83 10.73
CA SER A 418 -5.90 21.03 9.88
C SER A 418 -5.38 20.87 8.44
N ASP A 419 -4.62 19.81 8.14
CA ASP A 419 -4.22 19.46 6.78
C ASP A 419 -5.36 18.72 6.06
N LEU A 420 -5.97 19.38 5.07
CA LEU A 420 -7.08 18.86 4.27
C LEU A 420 -6.67 18.44 2.86
N ARG A 421 -5.37 18.40 2.53
CA ARG A 421 -4.91 18.11 1.16
C ARG A 421 -5.32 16.72 0.68
N MET A 422 -5.37 15.74 1.59
CA MET A 422 -5.86 14.39 1.28
C MET A 422 -7.36 14.37 0.96
N CYS A 423 -8.18 15.14 1.70
CA CYS A 423 -9.61 15.30 1.40
C CYS A 423 -9.82 15.99 0.04
N ARG A 424 -9.06 17.06 -0.25
CA ARG A 424 -9.05 17.73 -1.55
C ARG A 424 -8.76 16.76 -2.69
N ARG A 425 -7.72 15.94 -2.51
CA ARG A 425 -7.31 14.92 -3.48
C ARG A 425 -8.40 13.88 -3.69
N GLY A 426 -9.04 13.41 -2.61
CA GLY A 426 -10.18 12.49 -2.69
C GLY A 426 -11.35 13.07 -3.49
N LEU A 427 -11.74 14.32 -3.21
CA LEU A 427 -12.78 15.03 -3.97
C LEU A 427 -12.46 15.09 -5.47
N VAL A 428 -11.22 15.44 -5.82
CA VAL A 428 -10.77 15.50 -7.22
C VAL A 428 -10.77 14.11 -7.87
N GLN A 429 -10.29 13.08 -7.19
CA GLN A 429 -10.27 11.72 -7.71
C GLN A 429 -11.67 11.16 -7.96
N CYS A 430 -12.63 11.45 -7.08
CA CYS A 430 -14.03 11.06 -7.29
C CYS A 430 -14.57 11.62 -8.62
N ALA A 431 -14.25 12.88 -8.95
CA ALA A 431 -14.65 13.51 -10.20
C ALA A 431 -13.85 12.99 -11.42
N GLN A 432 -12.55 12.75 -11.25
CA GLN A 432 -11.71 12.14 -12.28
C GLN A 432 -12.17 10.72 -12.66
N CYS A 433 -12.81 10.02 -11.74
CA CYS A 433 -13.39 8.69 -11.92
C CYS A 433 -14.89 8.73 -12.22
N ALA A 434 -15.47 9.89 -12.58
CA ALA A 434 -16.88 9.98 -12.92
C ALA A 434 -17.23 9.12 -14.15
N ARG A 435 -18.45 8.59 -14.14
CA ARG A 435 -19.01 7.87 -15.30
C ARG A 435 -19.32 8.84 -16.44
N GLU A 436 -19.49 8.31 -17.64
CA GLU A 436 -19.80 9.08 -18.86
C GLU A 436 -21.04 9.99 -18.75
N ASP A 437 -22.02 9.64 -17.91
CA ASP A 437 -23.22 10.45 -17.66
C ASP A 437 -23.03 11.54 -16.58
N GLY A 438 -21.81 11.71 -16.07
CA GLY A 438 -21.45 12.70 -15.07
C GLY A 438 -21.64 12.26 -13.62
N LEU A 439 -22.08 11.02 -13.36
CA LEU A 439 -22.18 10.51 -11.99
C LEU A 439 -20.79 10.30 -11.38
N VAL A 440 -20.45 11.12 -10.39
CA VAL A 440 -19.20 11.06 -9.62
C VAL A 440 -19.05 9.70 -8.91
N ALA A 441 -17.83 9.17 -8.89
CA ALA A 441 -17.55 7.89 -8.25
C ALA A 441 -17.71 7.99 -6.72
N GLY A 442 -18.49 7.05 -6.15
CA GLY A 442 -18.62 6.85 -4.72
C GLY A 442 -17.48 6.02 -4.12
N LEU A 443 -16.70 5.35 -4.97
CA LEU A 443 -15.53 4.56 -4.63
C LEU A 443 -14.53 4.64 -5.78
N CYS A 444 -13.26 4.96 -5.50
CA CYS A 444 -12.20 5.14 -6.50
C CYS A 444 -10.81 5.00 -5.84
N PRO A 445 -9.68 5.06 -6.57
CA PRO A 445 -9.51 5.00 -8.03
C PRO A 445 -9.19 3.58 -8.54
N GLY A 446 -9.20 2.58 -7.66
CA GLY A 446 -9.17 1.17 -8.05
C GLY A 446 -10.49 0.76 -8.69
N ASP A 447 -11.09 -0.32 -8.20
CA ASP A 447 -12.45 -0.67 -8.60
C ASP A 447 -13.41 0.49 -8.35
N CYS A 448 -13.97 1.07 -9.41
CA CYS A 448 -14.87 2.21 -9.27
C CYS A 448 -16.30 1.75 -8.93
N GLY A 449 -16.90 2.36 -7.91
CA GLY A 449 -18.28 2.13 -7.50
C GLY A 449 -19.09 3.43 -7.56
N TYR A 450 -20.37 3.32 -7.95
CA TYR A 450 -21.23 4.48 -8.16
C TYR A 450 -22.47 4.40 -7.27
N LEU A 451 -22.52 5.27 -6.26
CA LEU A 451 -23.63 5.37 -5.32
C LEU A 451 -24.18 6.79 -5.40
N THR A 452 -25.47 6.92 -5.76
CA THR A 452 -26.12 8.23 -5.94
C THR A 452 -26.12 9.07 -4.66
N THR A 453 -26.20 8.42 -3.49
CA THR A 453 -26.10 9.08 -2.18
C THR A 453 -24.72 9.70 -1.96
N TYR A 454 -23.64 8.99 -2.30
CA TYR A 454 -22.27 9.51 -2.18
C TYR A 454 -21.98 10.60 -3.22
N ALA A 455 -22.49 10.45 -4.45
CA ALA A 455 -22.39 11.51 -5.45
C ALA A 455 -23.11 12.80 -5.01
N ALA A 456 -24.28 12.69 -4.36
CA ALA A 456 -24.99 13.85 -3.81
C ALA A 456 -24.19 14.52 -2.67
N GLN A 457 -23.61 13.73 -1.76
CA GLN A 457 -22.75 14.22 -0.67
C GLN A 457 -21.49 14.93 -1.19
N TRP A 458 -20.89 14.42 -2.28
CA TRP A 458 -19.71 15.03 -2.90
C TRP A 458 -19.96 16.49 -3.32
N ILE A 459 -21.15 16.81 -3.85
CA ILE A 459 -21.52 18.19 -4.25
C ILE A 459 -21.47 19.12 -3.04
N THR A 460 -22.14 18.74 -1.94
CA THR A 460 -22.15 19.55 -0.71
C THR A 460 -20.76 19.64 -0.08
N ALA A 461 -19.96 18.59 -0.20
CA ALA A 461 -18.63 18.57 0.36
C ALA A 461 -17.62 19.45 -0.38
N CYS A 462 -17.80 19.68 -1.68
CA CYS A 462 -17.00 20.67 -2.40
C CYS A 462 -17.20 22.08 -1.82
N LEU A 463 -18.46 22.43 -1.51
CA LEU A 463 -18.79 23.68 -0.82
C LEU A 463 -18.21 23.69 0.60
N HIS A 464 -18.35 22.57 1.34
CA HIS A 464 -17.84 22.49 2.71
C HIS A 464 -16.30 22.60 2.77
N TYR A 465 -15.60 21.96 1.84
CA TYR A 465 -14.15 22.10 1.72
C TYR A 465 -13.77 23.57 1.48
N TRP A 466 -14.51 24.28 0.62
CA TRP A 466 -14.31 25.72 0.43
C TRP A 466 -14.62 26.53 1.69
N GLU A 467 -15.66 26.19 2.46
CA GLU A 467 -15.98 26.86 3.73
C GLU A 467 -14.85 26.70 4.76
N LEU A 468 -14.24 25.52 4.82
CA LEU A 468 -13.14 25.21 5.75
C LEU A 468 -11.82 25.85 5.33
N THR A 469 -11.54 25.99 4.03
CA THR A 469 -10.20 26.34 3.52
C THR A 469 -10.12 27.69 2.80
N GLY A 470 -11.25 28.20 2.30
CA GLY A 470 -11.31 29.32 1.35
C GLY A 470 -10.78 29.01 -0.06
N ASP A 471 -10.38 27.77 -0.36
CA ASP A 471 -9.79 27.38 -1.65
C ASP A 471 -10.85 27.38 -2.77
N ARG A 472 -10.86 28.45 -3.57
CA ARG A 472 -11.73 28.58 -4.75
C ARG A 472 -11.22 27.86 -6.00
N ALA A 473 -10.02 27.27 -5.95
CA ALA A 473 -9.40 26.58 -7.07
C ALA A 473 -9.62 25.05 -7.02
N LEU A 474 -10.27 24.53 -5.97
CA LEU A 474 -10.96 23.24 -6.05
C LEU A 474 -12.01 23.31 -7.16
#